data_AF-A0A3M0ZXW9-F1
#
_entry.id   AF-A0A3M0ZXW9-F1
#
_cell.length_a   1.000
_cell.length_b   1.000
_cell.length_c   1.000
_cell.angle_alpha   90.00
_cell.angle_beta   90.00
_cell.angle_gamma   90.00
#
_symmetry.space_group_name_H-M   'P 1'
#
loop_
_entity.id
_entity.type
_entity.pdbx_description
1 polymer ?
#
loop_
_entity_poly.entity_id
_entity_poly.type
_entity_poly.pdbx_seq_one_letter_code
_entity_poly.pdbx_strand_id
1 'polypeptide(L)' 'GVAGGTYIFALPGSPGACRDAWEMILKDQLDIRFRPCNFAELLPRLREGTADSDA' A
#
# COMPACT_ATOMS: atom_id res chain seq x y z
N GLY A 1 1.71 5.26 -4.36
CA GLY A 1 3.10 5.70 -4.10
C GLY A 1 3.49 5.36 -2.68
N VAL A 2 4.74 5.66 -2.31
CA VAL A 2 5.27 5.49 -0.94
C VAL A 2 5.93 6.80 -0.53
N ALA A 3 5.69 7.26 0.70
CA ALA A 3 6.37 8.42 1.28
C ALA A 3 6.57 8.19 2.78
N GLY A 4 7.79 8.43 3.30
CA GLY A 4 8.08 8.30 4.73
C GLY A 4 7.84 6.90 5.32
N GLY A 5 7.89 5.84 4.51
CA GLY A 5 7.52 4.48 4.93
C GLY A 5 6.00 4.21 4.94
N THR A 6 5.19 5.07 4.30
CA THR A 6 3.73 4.95 4.23
C THR A 6 3.26 4.78 2.79
N TYR A 7 2.37 3.82 2.55
CA TYR A 7 1.69 3.69 1.26
C TYR A 7 0.63 4.79 1.07
N ILE A 8 0.55 5.31 -0.15
CA ILE A 8 -0.45 6.31 -0.57
C ILE A 8 -1.15 5.80 -1.82
N PHE A 9 -2.47 5.60 -1.74
CA PHE A 9 -3.32 5.16 -2.86
C PHE A 9 -4.28 6.30 -3.24
N ALA A 10 -4.12 6.86 -4.43
CA ALA A 10 -5.03 7.86 -4.98
C ALA A 10 -6.13 7.14 -5.77
N LEU A 11 -7.38 7.28 -5.33
CA LEU A 11 -8.55 6.64 -5.94
C LEU A 11 -9.48 7.69 -6.57
N PRO A 12 -10.31 7.32 -7.57
CA PRO A 12 -11.35 8.22 -8.07
C PRO A 12 -12.36 8.57 -6.97
N GLY A 13 -12.95 9.77 -7.02
CA GLY A 13 -13.92 10.21 -5.99
C GLY A 13 -15.28 9.48 -5.98
N SER A 14 -15.54 8.62 -6.97
CA SER A 14 -16.77 7.82 -7.03
C SER A 14 -16.76 6.73 -5.95
N PRO A 15 -17.85 6.57 -5.17
CA PRO A 15 -17.96 5.48 -4.19
C PRO A 15 -17.82 4.08 -4.80
N GLY A 16 -18.26 3.90 -6.05
CA GLY A 16 -18.10 2.64 -6.77
C GLY A 16 -16.63 2.31 -6.99
N ALA A 17 -15.85 3.28 -7.49
CA ALA A 17 -14.42 3.09 -7.70
C ALA A 17 -13.66 2.82 -6.39
N CYS A 18 -14.03 3.50 -5.30
CA CYS A 18 -13.44 3.23 -3.98
C CYS A 18 -13.76 1.81 -3.49
N ARG A 19 -15.00 1.34 -3.70
CA ARG A 19 -15.41 -0.03 -3.35
C ARG A 19 -14.65 -1.06 -4.17
N ASP A 20 -14.54 -0.85 -5.48
CA ASP A 20 -13.83 -1.77 -6.37
C ASP A 20 -12.34 -1.83 -6.01
N ALA A 21 -11.70 -0.69 -5.76
CA ALA A 21 -10.32 -0.64 -5.31
C ALA A 21 -10.12 -1.39 -3.97
N TRP A 22 -11.06 -1.27 -3.05
CA TRP A 22 -11.02 -1.98 -1.77
C TRP A 22 -11.20 -3.49 -1.95
N GLU A 23 -12.32 -3.92 -2.52
CA GLU A 23 -12.71 -5.33 -2.57
C GLU A 23 -11.88 -6.15 -3.56
N MET A 24 -11.38 -5.54 -4.64
CA MET A 24 -10.69 -6.27 -5.71
C MET A 24 -9.17 -6.19 -5.62
N ILE A 25 -8.61 -5.27 -4.82
CA ILE A 25 -7.16 -5.05 -4.73
C ILE A 25 -6.70 -4.88 -3.29
N LEU A 26 -7.09 -3.78 -2.64
CA LEU A 26 -6.43 -3.34 -1.40
C LEU A 26 -6.66 -4.29 -0.23
N LYS A 27 -7.85 -4.87 -0.11
CA LYS A 27 -8.19 -5.81 0.96
C LYS A 27 -7.25 -7.02 0.96
N ASP A 28 -7.06 -7.64 -0.20
CA ASP A 28 -6.21 -8.82 -0.33
C ASP A 28 -4.72 -8.44 -0.25
N GLN A 29 -4.31 -7.34 -0.89
CA GLN A 29 -2.92 -6.89 -0.85
C GLN A 29 -2.47 -6.35 0.52
N LEU A 30 -3.39 -5.93 1.39
CA LEU A 30 -3.09 -5.52 2.77
C LEU A 30 -3.28 -6.65 3.79
N ASP A 31 -3.71 -7.84 3.37
CA ASP A 31 -3.74 -9.04 4.21
C ASP A 31 -2.40 -9.78 4.10
N ILE A 32 -1.64 -9.85 5.20
CA ILE A 32 -0.34 -10.54 5.27
C ILE A 32 -0.44 -12.04 4.96
N ARG A 33 -1.64 -12.63 5.03
CA ARG A 33 -1.88 -14.05 4.74
C ARG A 33 -2.06 -14.31 3.25
N PHE A 34 -2.27 -13.26 2.45
CA PHE A 34 -2.43 -13.38 1.01
C PHE A 34 -1.10 -13.77 0.35
N ARG A 35 -1.14 -14.76 -0.55
CA ARG A 35 0.03 -15.40 -1.17
C ARG A 35 -0.06 -15.31 -2.70
N PRO A 36 1.06 -15.37 -3.44
CA PRO A 36 2.43 -15.65 -2.97
C PRO A 36 3.14 -14.44 -2.35
N CYS A 37 2.61 -13.23 -2.54
CA CYS A 37 3.12 -11.99 -1.98
C CYS A 37 2.00 -10.95 -1.81
N ASN A 38 2.26 -9.91 -1.01
CA ASN A 38 1.31 -8.82 -0.75
C ASN A 38 2.05 -7.52 -0.33
N PHE A 39 1.34 -6.40 -0.22
CA PHE A 39 1.93 -5.12 0.23
C PHE A 39 2.33 -5.15 1.71
N ALA A 40 1.63 -5.90 2.56
CA ALA A 40 1.96 -6.00 3.97
C ALA A 40 3.35 -6.64 4.20
N GLU A 41 3.77 -7.59 3.37
CA GLU A 41 5.13 -8.18 3.40
C GLU A 41 6.24 -7.15 3.11
N LEU A 42 5.92 -6.09 2.37
CA LEU A 42 6.86 -5.07 1.94
C LEU A 42 6.96 -3.87 2.90
N LEU A 43 6.05 -3.76 3.88
CA LEU A 43 6.06 -2.66 4.87
C LEU A 43 7.43 -2.40 5.52
N PRO A 44 8.20 -3.42 5.97
CA PRO A 44 9.52 -3.19 6.57
C PRO A 44 10.55 -2.55 5.62
N ARG A 45 10.34 -2.69 4.30
CA ARG A 45 11.28 -2.27 3.26
C ARG A 45 10.96 -0.91 2.66
N LEU A 46 9.86 -0.26 3.08
CA LEU A 46 9.40 1.00 2.48
C LEU A 46 10.32 2.21 2.70
N ARG A 47 11.35 2.06 3.53
CA ARG A 47 12.36 3.10 3.83
C ARG A 47 13.71 2.87 3.15
N GLU A 48 13.87 1.83 2.33
CA GLU A 48 15.16 1.47 1.71
C GLU A 48 15.72 2.57 0.79
N GLY A 49 14.88 3.48 0.27
CA GLY A 49 15.29 4.62 -0.56
C GLY A 49 15.26 5.98 0.14
N THR A 50 14.90 6.05 1.42
CA THR A 50 14.75 7.31 2.18
C THR A 50 15.87 7.53 3.19
N ALA A 51 17.03 6.89 2.99
CA ALA A 51 18.22 7.22 3.77
C ALA A 51 18.53 8.72 3.57
N ASP A 52 18.72 9.45 4.67
CA ASP A 52 19.26 10.82 4.74
C ASP A 52 18.36 12.01 4.38
N SER A 53 17.19 12.17 5.01
CA SER A 53 16.59 13.52 5.12
C SER A 53 15.92 13.88 6.45
N ASP A 54 15.70 12.91 7.35
CA ASP A 54 15.02 13.13 8.64
C ASP A 54 15.93 12.87 9.86
N ALA A 55 17.25 12.92 9.70
CA ALA A 55 18.22 12.94 10.80
C ALA A 55 18.79 14.36 10.98
#